data_AF-A0AAU8N2N4-F1
#
_entry.id   AF-A0AAU8N2N4-F1
#
_cell.length_a   1.000
_cell.length_b   1.000
_cell.length_c   1.000
_cell.angle_alpha   90.00
_cell.angle_beta   90.00
_cell.angle_gamma   90.00
#
_symmetry.space_group_name_H-M   'P 1'
#
loop_
_entity.id
_entity.type
_entity.pdbx_description
1 polymer ?
#
loop_
_entity_poly.entity_id
_entity_poly.type
_entity_poly.pdbx_seq_one_letter_code
_entity_poly.pdbx_strand_id
1 'polypeptide(L)'
;MDPAVAQVLDLTAANVGAKKPIDVSTELPSIESRATSNKGTPLTVTLNAVTVSGSVTTVVFSATNNGKGGSSRWEVSDFFSDGEYKYPIDSAGHKSENRGKGDNTDGVYLTDTTNQKVYRTAYDTSGGCLCSGNLSDAFVSEGRTLVFQTSLAALPEGVSTVDVSIPGAGTFSNAKVTR
;
A
#
# COMPACT_ATOMS: atom_id res chain seq x y z
N MET A 1 -6.91 -20.30 6.17
CA MET A 1 -6.67 -18.85 6.27
C MET A 1 -6.77 -18.44 7.72
N ASP A 2 -5.90 -17.55 8.19
CA ASP A 2 -6.06 -16.90 9.50
C ASP A 2 -7.37 -16.07 9.48
N PRO A 3 -8.28 -16.23 10.46
CA PRO A 3 -9.53 -15.47 10.51
C PRO A 3 -9.34 -13.94 10.43
N ALA A 4 -8.26 -13.40 11.00
CA ALA A 4 -7.96 -11.97 10.93
C ALA A 4 -7.53 -11.55 9.51
N VAL A 5 -6.79 -12.41 8.80
CA VAL A 5 -6.42 -12.20 7.39
C VAL A 5 -7.65 -12.28 6.49
N ALA A 6 -8.56 -13.23 6.74
CA ALA A 6 -9.83 -13.31 6.01
C ALA A 6 -10.69 -12.05 6.22
N GLN A 7 -10.75 -11.51 7.44
CA GLN A 7 -11.48 -10.28 7.74
C GLN A 7 -10.87 -9.05 7.07
N VAL A 8 -9.54 -8.92 7.05
CA VAL A 8 -8.86 -7.85 6.31
C VAL A 8 -9.07 -8.01 4.82
N LEU A 9 -9.01 -9.24 4.31
CA LEU A 9 -9.29 -9.51 2.90
C LEU A 9 -10.73 -9.19 2.53
N ASP A 10 -11.72 -9.53 3.37
CA ASP A 10 -13.12 -9.16 3.15
C ASP A 10 -13.32 -7.63 3.22
N LEU A 11 -12.66 -6.95 4.16
CA LEU A 11 -12.68 -5.48 4.25
C LEU A 11 -12.00 -4.82 3.04
N THR A 12 -10.89 -5.37 2.55
CA THR A 12 -10.21 -4.86 1.35
C THR A 12 -10.92 -5.24 0.06
N ALA A 13 -11.53 -6.43 -0.03
CA ALA A 13 -12.34 -6.91 -1.16
C ALA A 13 -13.62 -6.08 -1.31
N ALA A 14 -14.29 -5.76 -0.19
CA ALA A 14 -15.39 -4.82 -0.15
C ALA A 14 -14.98 -3.39 -0.59
N ASN A 15 -13.68 -3.10 -0.56
CA ASN A 15 -13.09 -1.80 -0.84
C ASN A 15 -12.11 -1.81 -2.02
N VAL A 16 -12.10 -2.84 -2.88
CA VAL A 16 -11.34 -2.83 -4.13
C VAL A 16 -11.87 -1.70 -5.00
N GLY A 17 -11.03 -0.71 -5.30
CA GLY A 17 -11.43 0.54 -5.97
C GLY A 17 -11.98 1.63 -5.03
N ALA A 18 -11.95 1.43 -3.70
CA ALA A 18 -12.31 2.46 -2.74
C ALA A 18 -11.29 3.61 -2.79
N LYS A 19 -11.82 4.80 -3.02
CA LYS A 19 -11.08 6.06 -3.16
C LYS A 19 -10.61 6.65 -1.83
N LYS A 20 -10.81 5.97 -0.69
CA LYS A 20 -10.43 6.43 0.66
C LYS A 20 -9.94 5.26 1.53
N PRO A 21 -8.92 5.47 2.39
CA PRO A 21 -8.49 4.48 3.38
C PRO A 21 -9.58 4.14 4.40
N ILE A 22 -9.47 2.96 5.03
CA ILE A 22 -10.44 2.48 6.03
C ILE A 22 -9.87 2.72 7.44
N ASP A 23 -10.68 3.32 8.32
CA ASP A 23 -10.44 3.33 9.77
C ASP A 23 -10.94 2.01 10.35
N VAL A 24 -10.05 1.24 10.97
CA VAL A 24 -10.37 -0.07 11.54
C VAL A 24 -10.27 0.00 13.07
N SER A 25 -11.25 -0.59 13.75
CA SER A 25 -11.26 -0.71 15.21
C SER A 25 -10.80 -2.10 15.70
N THR A 26 -10.40 -2.98 14.79
CA THR A 26 -9.94 -4.35 15.08
C THR A 26 -8.45 -4.50 14.85
N GLU A 27 -7.83 -5.41 15.60
CA GLU A 27 -6.41 -5.74 15.42
C GLU A 27 -6.17 -6.34 14.04
N LEU A 28 -5.16 -5.82 13.33
CA LEU A 28 -4.79 -6.28 12.00
C LEU A 28 -3.69 -7.34 12.09
N PRO A 29 -3.69 -8.36 11.22
CA PRO A 29 -2.52 -9.22 11.05
C PRO A 29 -1.29 -8.36 10.75
N SER A 30 -0.15 -8.73 11.33
CA SER A 30 1.12 -8.02 11.17
C SER A 30 2.19 -9.02 10.72
N ILE A 31 2.76 -8.77 9.55
CA ILE A 31 3.96 -9.49 9.09
C ILE A 31 5.18 -8.86 9.75
N GLU A 32 5.32 -7.54 9.64
CA GLU A 32 6.43 -6.77 10.21
C GLU A 32 6.00 -5.29 10.31
N SER A 33 6.51 -4.58 11.33
CA SER A 33 6.28 -3.15 11.54
C SER A 33 7.58 -2.37 11.55
N ARG A 34 7.54 -1.13 11.07
CA ARG A 34 8.67 -0.20 11.05
C ARG A 34 8.29 1.16 11.58
N ALA A 35 9.14 1.69 12.45
CA ALA A 35 9.03 3.07 12.92
C ALA A 35 9.58 4.02 11.85
N THR A 36 8.88 5.13 11.65
CA THR A 36 9.28 6.21 10.74
C THR A 36 8.74 7.55 11.23
N SER A 37 8.94 8.61 10.45
CA SER A 37 8.33 9.91 10.73
C SER A 37 8.01 10.67 9.45
N ASN A 38 7.00 11.53 9.51
CA ASN A 38 6.69 12.48 8.44
C ASN A 38 6.53 13.88 9.04
N LYS A 39 7.32 14.85 8.58
CA LYS A 39 7.30 16.25 9.05
C LYS A 39 7.32 16.36 10.59
N GLY A 40 8.10 15.51 11.26
CA GLY A 40 8.21 15.46 12.72
C GLY A 40 7.10 14.68 13.44
N THR A 41 6.09 14.17 12.74
CA THR A 41 5.09 13.26 13.32
C THR A 41 5.64 11.83 13.32
N PRO A 42 5.82 11.18 14.50
CA PRO A 42 6.28 9.79 14.55
C PRO A 42 5.16 8.84 14.12
N LEU A 43 5.52 7.87 13.29
CA LEU A 43 4.59 6.92 12.67
C LEU A 43 5.09 5.49 12.84
N THR A 44 4.17 4.54 12.81
CA THR A 44 4.46 3.12 12.63
C THR A 44 3.77 2.64 11.37
N VAL A 45 4.52 2.11 10.42
CA VAL A 45 3.97 1.47 9.22
C VAL A 45 4.10 -0.04 9.36
N THR A 46 3.00 -0.76 9.15
CA THR A 46 2.94 -2.22 9.30
C THR A 46 2.55 -2.85 7.99
N LEU A 47 3.35 -3.80 7.51
CA LEU A 47 2.95 -4.68 6.42
C LEU A 47 1.99 -5.72 6.99
N ASN A 48 0.74 -5.72 6.53
CA ASN A 48 -0.30 -6.61 7.07
C ASN A 48 -0.45 -7.89 6.24
N ALA A 49 -0.42 -7.79 4.91
CA ALA A 49 -0.60 -8.93 4.03
C ALA A 49 -0.02 -8.72 2.63
N VAL A 50 0.40 -9.82 2.00
CA VAL A 50 0.65 -9.92 0.56
C VAL A 50 -0.13 -11.12 0.04
N THR A 51 -1.13 -10.87 -0.80
CA THR A 51 -2.06 -11.92 -1.25
C THR A 51 -2.20 -11.94 -2.77
N VAL A 52 -2.22 -13.11 -3.38
CA VAL A 52 -2.50 -13.28 -4.81
C VAL A 52 -3.88 -13.90 -4.97
N SER A 53 -4.74 -13.25 -5.74
CA SER A 53 -6.06 -13.78 -6.13
C SER A 53 -6.27 -13.56 -7.63
N GLY A 54 -6.46 -14.65 -8.36
CA GLY A 54 -6.54 -14.61 -9.83
C GLY A 54 -5.30 -13.96 -10.46
N SER A 55 -5.51 -12.88 -11.21
CA SER A 55 -4.46 -12.14 -11.91
C SER A 55 -3.88 -10.96 -11.12
N VAL A 56 -4.22 -10.81 -9.84
CA VAL A 56 -3.85 -9.64 -9.02
C VAL A 56 -3.11 -10.07 -7.76
N THR A 57 -2.04 -9.34 -7.45
CA THR A 57 -1.41 -9.34 -6.12
C THR A 57 -1.86 -8.09 -5.37
N THR A 58 -2.33 -8.24 -4.15
CA THR A 58 -2.73 -7.13 -3.27
C THR A 58 -1.77 -7.07 -2.09
N VAL A 59 -1.16 -5.89 -1.89
CA VAL A 59 -0.41 -5.56 -0.69
C VAL A 59 -1.31 -4.75 0.22
N VAL A 60 -1.47 -5.20 1.46
CA VAL A 60 -2.21 -4.48 2.50
C VAL A 60 -1.23 -4.05 3.57
N PHE A 61 -1.28 -2.76 3.93
CA PHE A 61 -0.43 -2.20 4.97
C PHE A 61 -1.20 -1.11 5.74
N SER A 62 -0.73 -0.79 6.93
CA SER A 62 -1.36 0.20 7.78
C SER A 62 -0.35 1.22 8.29
N ALA A 63 -0.83 2.42 8.61
CA ALA A 63 -0.01 3.46 9.21
C ALA A 63 -0.70 4.04 10.45
N THR A 64 0.03 4.02 11.56
CA THR A 64 -0.41 4.51 12.86
C THR A 64 0.27 5.83 13.17
N ASN A 65 -0.49 6.85 13.58
CA ASN A 65 0.06 8.09 14.09
C ASN A 65 0.44 7.92 15.58
N ASN A 66 1.73 7.91 15.88
CA ASN A 66 2.26 7.78 17.24
C ASN A 66 2.58 9.13 17.91
N GLY A 67 2.14 10.24 17.30
CA GLY A 67 2.26 11.58 17.85
C GLY A 67 1.59 11.71 19.22
N LYS A 68 2.03 12.72 19.98
CA LYS A 68 1.48 13.09 21.29
C LYS A 68 1.33 14.60 21.35
N GLY A 69 0.18 15.09 21.80
CA GLY A 69 0.00 16.53 22.04
C GLY A 69 -1.36 17.11 21.65
N GLY A 70 -2.30 16.25 21.24
CA GLY A 70 -3.72 16.56 21.09
C GLY A 70 -4.11 17.49 19.93
N SER A 71 -3.21 17.79 18.99
CA SER A 71 -3.50 18.78 17.93
C SER A 71 -2.96 18.47 16.54
N SER A 72 -2.08 17.48 16.37
CA SER A 72 -1.53 17.13 15.05
C SER A 72 -2.19 15.88 14.49
N ARG A 73 -3.16 16.10 13.59
CA ARG A 73 -3.54 15.06 12.63
C ARG A 73 -2.43 14.93 11.60
N TRP A 74 -1.97 13.72 11.35
CA TRP A 74 -1.05 13.45 10.27
C TRP A 74 -1.84 13.38 8.95
N GLU A 75 -1.53 14.28 8.02
CA GLU A 75 -2.02 14.19 6.63
C GLU A 75 -1.16 13.20 5.86
N VAL A 76 -1.78 12.20 5.24
CA VAL A 76 -1.06 11.15 4.51
C VAL A 76 -0.46 11.72 3.21
N SER A 77 -1.26 12.43 2.41
CA SER A 77 -0.84 13.12 1.19
C SER A 77 0.00 12.23 0.26
N ASP A 78 1.16 12.70 -0.19
CA ASP A 78 2.11 12.01 -1.07
C ASP A 78 3.08 11.05 -0.35
N PHE A 79 2.92 10.79 0.96
CA PHE A 79 3.90 10.05 1.76
C PHE A 79 4.18 8.62 1.25
N PHE A 80 3.20 8.00 0.58
CA PHE A 80 3.31 6.65 0.01
C PHE A 80 3.40 6.63 -1.53
N SER A 81 3.52 7.81 -2.16
CA SER A 81 3.61 7.94 -3.61
C SER A 81 5.03 7.65 -4.12
N ASP A 82 5.15 7.33 -5.41
CA ASP A 82 6.43 7.32 -6.11
C ASP A 82 6.98 8.74 -6.43
N GLY A 83 6.18 9.79 -6.15
CA GLY A 83 6.53 11.19 -6.40
C GLY A 83 6.32 11.64 -7.85
N GLU A 84 5.74 10.80 -8.71
CA GLU A 84 5.50 11.08 -10.11
C GLU A 84 4.03 11.36 -10.38
N TYR A 85 3.76 12.49 -11.02
CA TYR A 85 2.40 12.84 -11.45
C TYR A 85 2.06 12.24 -12.81
N LYS A 86 2.74 11.19 -13.26
CA LYS A 86 2.50 10.56 -14.56
C LYS A 86 2.43 9.06 -14.39
N TYR A 87 1.44 8.44 -15.01
CA TYR A 87 1.22 7.01 -14.89
C TYR A 87 1.79 6.26 -16.10
N PRO A 88 2.23 5.00 -15.92
CA PRO A 88 2.65 4.15 -17.02
C PRO A 88 1.46 3.82 -17.93
N ILE A 89 1.64 3.95 -19.24
CA ILE A 89 0.62 3.61 -20.25
C ILE A 89 0.90 2.27 -20.94
N ASP A 90 2.10 1.71 -20.76
CA ASP A 90 2.46 0.40 -21.27
C ASP A 90 3.56 -0.27 -20.43
N SER A 91 3.87 -1.52 -20.79
CA SER A 91 4.90 -2.33 -20.14
C SER A 91 6.33 -1.89 -20.46
N ALA A 92 6.54 -1.01 -21.46
CA ALA A 92 7.84 -0.43 -21.76
C ALA A 92 8.17 0.73 -20.82
N GLY A 93 7.21 1.17 -19.99
CA GLY A 93 7.37 2.26 -19.05
C GLY A 93 7.17 3.63 -19.66
N HIS A 94 6.56 3.73 -20.85
CA HIS A 94 6.13 5.01 -21.36
C HIS A 94 5.13 5.63 -20.38
N LYS A 95 5.28 6.93 -20.16
CA LYS A 95 4.47 7.70 -19.23
C LYS A 95 3.41 8.49 -19.97
N SER A 96 2.27 8.71 -19.32
CA SER A 96 1.22 9.60 -19.81
C SER A 96 1.75 11.01 -20.10
N GLU A 97 1.20 11.67 -21.11
CA GLU A 97 1.40 13.11 -21.32
C GLU A 97 0.64 13.92 -20.25
N ASN A 98 -0.55 13.44 -19.88
CA ASN A 98 -1.41 14.03 -18.87
C ASN A 98 -0.87 13.79 -17.45
N ARG A 99 -1.14 14.74 -16.55
CA ARG A 99 -0.86 14.58 -15.13
C ARG A 99 -1.92 13.71 -14.46
N GLY A 100 -1.49 12.65 -13.79
CA GLY A 100 -2.27 11.85 -12.85
C GLY A 100 -2.33 12.47 -11.45
N LYS A 101 -2.94 11.74 -10.51
CA LYS A 101 -3.00 12.10 -9.08
C LYS A 101 -1.79 11.53 -8.36
N GLY A 102 -1.01 12.35 -7.66
CA GLY A 102 0.14 11.89 -6.86
C GLY A 102 -0.24 11.44 -5.44
N ASP A 103 -1.39 11.84 -4.91
CA ASP A 103 -1.77 11.55 -3.52
C ASP A 103 -2.39 10.14 -3.40
N ASN A 104 -1.58 9.11 -3.65
CA ASN A 104 -1.98 7.71 -3.67
C ASN A 104 -0.82 6.79 -3.22
N THR A 105 -1.02 5.47 -3.14
CA THR A 105 -0.02 4.49 -2.69
C THR A 105 0.75 3.78 -3.83
N ASP A 106 0.94 4.46 -4.96
CA ASP A 106 1.58 3.90 -6.17
C ASP A 106 3.09 3.69 -6.05
N GLY A 107 3.74 4.30 -5.06
CA GLY A 107 5.14 4.05 -4.75
C GLY A 107 5.41 2.68 -4.15
N VAL A 108 4.37 1.91 -3.79
CA VAL A 108 4.55 0.52 -3.35
C VAL A 108 4.96 -0.37 -4.53
N TYR A 109 6.00 -1.16 -4.34
CA TYR A 109 6.43 -2.15 -5.34
C TYR A 109 6.91 -3.45 -4.67
N LEU A 110 6.85 -4.54 -5.44
CA LEU A 110 7.35 -5.84 -5.03
C LEU A 110 8.61 -6.20 -5.80
N THR A 111 9.56 -6.82 -5.13
CA THR A 111 10.70 -7.48 -5.77
C THR A 111 10.58 -8.98 -5.53
N ASP A 112 10.34 -9.72 -6.61
CA ASP A 112 10.50 -11.17 -6.65
C ASP A 112 11.98 -11.47 -6.84
N THR A 113 12.65 -11.75 -5.73
CA THR A 113 14.08 -12.07 -5.70
C THR A 113 14.40 -13.41 -6.35
N THR A 114 13.41 -14.32 -6.45
CA THR A 114 13.58 -15.63 -7.10
C THR A 114 13.69 -15.48 -8.61
N ASN A 115 12.78 -14.70 -9.21
CA ASN A 115 12.74 -14.48 -10.65
C ASN A 115 13.41 -13.16 -11.09
N GLN A 116 14.05 -12.44 -10.17
CA GLN A 116 14.72 -11.16 -10.40
C GLN A 116 13.82 -10.11 -11.08
N LYS A 117 12.56 -10.04 -10.65
CA LYS A 117 11.54 -9.20 -11.29
C LYS A 117 10.94 -8.21 -10.31
N VAL A 118 10.79 -6.96 -10.77
CA VAL A 118 10.08 -5.91 -10.05
C VAL A 118 8.65 -5.80 -10.58
N TYR A 119 7.69 -5.77 -9.67
CA TYR A 119 6.28 -5.53 -9.94
C TYR A 119 5.93 -4.17 -9.38
N ARG A 120 5.40 -3.30 -10.25
CA ARG A 120 4.94 -1.95 -9.87
C ARG A 120 3.42 -1.94 -9.75
N THR A 121 2.91 -0.92 -9.09
CA THR A 121 1.48 -0.65 -8.96
C THR A 121 0.76 -0.69 -10.30
N ALA A 122 -0.40 -1.34 -10.32
CA ALA A 122 -1.25 -1.42 -11.49
C ALA A 122 -2.10 -0.16 -11.65
N TYR A 123 -2.34 0.23 -12.90
CA TYR A 123 -3.20 1.34 -13.29
C TYR A 123 -4.30 0.83 -14.24
N ASP A 124 -5.47 1.44 -14.19
CA ASP A 124 -6.52 1.21 -15.18
C ASP A 124 -6.20 1.92 -16.52
N THR A 125 -7.01 1.64 -17.54
CA THR A 125 -6.83 2.20 -18.89
C THR A 125 -7.02 3.73 -18.96
N SER A 126 -7.60 4.33 -17.92
CA SER A 126 -7.77 5.78 -17.79
C SER A 126 -6.67 6.43 -16.94
N GLY A 127 -5.69 5.65 -16.47
CA GLY A 127 -4.61 6.12 -15.60
C GLY A 127 -4.96 6.20 -14.12
N GLY A 128 -6.08 5.61 -13.70
CA GLY A 128 -6.45 5.48 -12.31
C GLY A 128 -5.60 4.42 -11.62
N CYS A 129 -4.92 4.79 -10.52
CA CYS A 129 -4.19 3.82 -9.71
C CYS A 129 -5.17 2.79 -9.13
N LEU A 130 -4.83 1.49 -9.24
CA LEU A 130 -5.55 0.41 -8.56
C LEU A 130 -5.03 0.26 -7.12
N CYS A 131 -5.07 1.37 -6.39
CA CYS A 131 -4.52 1.49 -5.05
C CYS A 131 -5.31 2.51 -4.21
N SER A 132 -4.99 2.64 -2.93
CA SER A 132 -5.56 3.67 -2.08
C SER A 132 -5.16 5.07 -2.58
N GLY A 133 -6.16 5.93 -2.81
CA GLY A 133 -5.97 7.29 -3.33
C GLY A 133 -6.69 8.36 -2.51
N ASN A 134 -6.70 9.60 -3.04
CA ASN A 134 -7.18 10.82 -2.38
C ASN A 134 -6.58 10.99 -0.97
N LEU A 135 -5.28 10.73 -0.86
CA LEU A 135 -4.58 10.74 0.42
C LEU A 135 -4.34 12.15 0.97
N SER A 136 -4.49 13.19 0.14
CA SER A 136 -4.52 14.60 0.58
C SER A 136 -5.72 14.93 1.46
N ASP A 137 -6.80 14.14 1.37
CA ASP A 137 -7.97 14.24 2.26
C ASP A 137 -7.95 13.19 3.38
N ALA A 138 -6.86 12.42 3.51
CA ALA A 138 -6.73 11.37 4.51
C ALA A 138 -5.91 11.86 5.70
N PHE A 139 -6.56 11.90 6.87
CA PHE A 139 -5.98 12.38 8.12
C PHE A 139 -6.02 11.29 9.19
N VAL A 140 -4.87 11.02 9.80
CA VAL A 140 -4.72 10.06 10.91
C VAL A 140 -4.59 10.84 12.20
N SER A 141 -5.60 10.76 13.07
CA SER A 141 -5.52 11.36 14.40
C SER A 141 -4.55 10.60 15.30
N GLU A 142 -4.06 11.23 16.36
CA GLU A 142 -3.13 10.62 17.32
C GLU A 142 -3.69 9.29 17.86
N GLY A 143 -2.83 8.25 17.87
CA GLY A 143 -3.19 6.90 18.29
C GLY A 143 -4.12 6.14 17.34
N ARG A 144 -4.49 6.72 16.20
CA ARG A 144 -5.33 6.07 15.19
C ARG A 144 -4.47 5.45 14.09
N THR A 145 -5.10 4.52 13.36
CA THR A 145 -4.49 3.76 12.28
C THR A 145 -5.40 3.81 11.06
N LEU A 146 -4.81 4.02 9.87
CA LEU A 146 -5.49 3.82 8.60
C LEU A 146 -4.90 2.61 7.87
N VAL A 147 -5.75 1.90 7.13
CA VAL A 147 -5.37 0.77 6.29
C VAL A 147 -5.39 1.18 4.82
N PHE A 148 -4.35 0.76 4.11
CA PHE A 148 -4.10 1.04 2.71
C PHE A 148 -3.94 -0.25 1.92
N GLN A 149 -4.21 -0.17 0.62
CA GLN A 149 -3.97 -1.28 -0.30
C GLN A 149 -3.32 -0.79 -1.59
N THR A 150 -2.48 -1.64 -2.18
CA THR A 150 -1.94 -1.44 -3.53
C THR A 150 -2.04 -2.75 -4.31
N SER A 151 -2.60 -2.67 -5.52
CA SER A 151 -2.71 -3.82 -6.43
C SER A 151 -1.59 -3.82 -7.45
N LEU A 152 -1.04 -4.99 -7.72
CA LEU A 152 0.02 -5.25 -8.67
C LEU A 152 -0.36 -6.47 -9.53
N ALA A 153 0.37 -6.71 -10.62
CA ALA A 153 0.19 -7.95 -11.38
C ALA A 153 0.44 -9.19 -10.51
N ALA A 154 -0.26 -10.29 -10.80
CA ALA A 154 -0.08 -11.56 -10.09
C ALA A 154 1.38 -12.02 -10.10
N LEU A 155 1.84 -12.47 -8.94
CA LEU A 155 3.09 -13.21 -8.81
C LEU A 155 2.94 -14.61 -9.44
N PRO A 156 3.92 -15.09 -10.24
CA PRO A 156 3.92 -16.43 -10.82
C PRO A 156 3.69 -17.52 -9.79
N GLU A 157 3.14 -18.66 -10.21
CA GLU A 157 3.09 -19.84 -9.35
C GLU A 157 4.48 -20.22 -8.83
N GLY A 158 4.54 -20.73 -7.61
CA GLY A 158 5.81 -21.07 -6.93
C GLY A 158 6.49 -19.92 -6.19
N VAL A 159 6.14 -18.66 -6.46
CA VAL A 159 6.62 -17.52 -5.65
C VAL A 159 5.88 -17.53 -4.31
N SER A 160 6.62 -17.79 -3.23
CA SER A 160 6.11 -17.90 -1.85
C SER A 160 6.53 -16.76 -0.94
N THR A 161 7.57 -16.00 -1.33
CA THR A 161 8.04 -14.80 -0.63
C THR A 161 8.44 -13.72 -1.62
N VAL A 162 8.31 -12.46 -1.21
CA VAL A 162 8.77 -11.29 -1.96
C VAL A 162 9.33 -10.23 -1.01
N ASP A 163 10.14 -9.32 -1.52
CA ASP A 163 10.44 -8.09 -0.80
C ASP A 163 9.37 -7.04 -1.15
N VAL A 164 8.82 -6.36 -0.15
CA VAL A 164 7.82 -5.29 -0.32
C VAL A 164 8.48 -3.97 0.03
N SER A 165 8.53 -3.03 -0.92
CA SER A 165 8.97 -1.68 -0.63
C SER A 165 7.78 -0.76 -0.46
N ILE A 166 7.74 -0.04 0.66
CA ILE A 166 6.72 0.96 0.97
C ILE A 166 7.44 2.29 1.23
N PRO A 167 7.16 3.36 0.46
CA PRO A 167 7.77 4.67 0.70
C PRO A 167 7.53 5.14 2.13
N GLY A 168 8.51 5.84 2.70
CA GLY A 168 8.49 6.25 4.11
C GLY A 168 8.77 5.12 5.12
N ALA A 169 8.58 3.84 4.78
CA ALA A 169 8.85 2.70 5.67
C ALA A 169 10.03 1.82 5.24
N GLY A 170 10.45 1.92 3.97
CA GLY A 170 11.52 1.12 3.39
C GLY A 170 11.07 -0.26 2.94
N THR A 171 12.00 -1.20 2.86
CA THR A 171 11.77 -2.54 2.34
C THR A 171 11.59 -3.58 3.45
N PHE A 172 10.47 -4.29 3.41
CA PHE A 172 10.14 -5.47 4.20
C PHE A 172 10.59 -6.71 3.43
N SER A 173 11.58 -7.44 3.94
CA SER A 173 12.19 -8.54 3.20
C SER A 173 11.53 -9.88 3.50
N ASN A 174 11.52 -10.77 2.50
CA ASN A 174 10.97 -12.13 2.63
C ASN A 174 9.51 -12.18 3.13
N ALA A 175 8.70 -11.19 2.75
CA ALA A 175 7.28 -11.16 3.11
C ALA A 175 6.56 -12.36 2.48
N LYS A 176 5.85 -13.13 3.32
CA LYS A 176 5.13 -14.32 2.89
C LYS A 176 3.95 -13.96 1.98
N VAL A 177 3.87 -14.64 0.85
CA VAL A 177 2.76 -14.55 -0.09
C VAL A 177 1.69 -15.57 0.27
N THR A 178 0.44 -15.13 0.36
CA THR A 178 -0.74 -16.00 0.52
C THR A 178 -1.51 -16.09 -0.79
N ARG A 179 -2.12 -17.24 -1.07
CA ARG A 179 -2.95 -17.51 -2.24
C ARG A 179 -4.30 -18.06 -1.80
#